data_AF-A0A8E2JLZ9-F1
#
_entry.id   AF-A0A8E2JLZ9-F1
#
_cell.length_a   1.000
_cell.length_b   1.000
_cell.length_c   1.000
_cell.angle_alpha   90.00
_cell.angle_beta   90.00
_cell.angle_gamma   90.00
#
_symmetry.space_group_name_H-M   'P 1'
#
loop_
_entity.id
_entity.type
_entity.pdbx_description
1 polymer ?
#
loop_
_entity_poly.entity_id
_entity_poly.type
_entity_poly.pdbx_seq_one_letter_code
_entity_poly.pdbx_strand_id
1 'polypeptide(L)'
;METVTEIAQKFSENSATYLAERIEYSSVHSLLLFWKENDVKPEDEINALKVLFEEFNYTVSLFPIPVDGTQLSILNLEISRLVANRCNRPDTLVIVYYAGHCDASPKGEARWSA
;
A
#
# COMPACT_ATOMS: atom_id res chain seq x y z
N MET A 1 -10.40 25.38 -12.06
CA MET A 1 -9.56 24.23 -12.45
C MET A 1 -8.17 24.58 -11.95
N GLU A 2 -7.63 23.83 -10.99
CA GLU A 2 -6.31 24.14 -10.45
C GLU A 2 -5.25 23.99 -11.54
N THR A 3 -4.33 24.93 -11.58
CA THR A 3 -3.19 24.89 -12.50
C THR A 3 -2.17 23.86 -12.01
N VAL A 4 -1.38 23.30 -12.93
CA VAL A 4 -0.29 22.36 -12.59
C VAL A 4 0.67 22.96 -11.56
N THR A 5 0.90 24.27 -11.63
CA THR A 5 1.74 25.03 -10.70
C THR A 5 1.15 25.06 -9.29
N GLU A 6 -0.16 25.29 -9.16
CA GLU A 6 -0.85 25.26 -7.86
C GLU A 6 -0.82 23.87 -7.22
N ILE A 7 -0.97 22.81 -8.03
CA ILE A 7 -0.88 21.43 -7.57
C ILE A 7 0.54 21.11 -7.08
N ALA A 8 1.56 21.48 -7.85
CA ALA A 8 2.96 21.26 -7.49
C ALA A 8 3.34 22.01 -6.21
N GLN A 9 2.87 23.26 -6.06
CA GLN A 9 3.13 24.06 -4.88
C GLN A 9 2.44 23.49 -3.64
N LYS A 10 1.16 23.10 -3.75
CA LYS A 10 0.45 22.42 -2.65
C LYS A 10 1.11 21.11 -2.26
N PHE A 11 1.58 20.32 -3.23
CA PHE A 11 2.32 19.10 -2.94
C PHE A 11 3.61 19.42 -2.18
N SER A 12 4.39 20.40 -2.65
CA SER A 12 5.63 20.80 -2.00
C SER A 12 5.40 21.32 -0.58
N GLU A 13 4.41 22.18 -0.35
CA GLU A 13 4.11 22.72 0.97
C GLU A 13 3.65 21.64 1.95
N ASN A 14 2.84 20.68 1.49
CA ASN A 14 2.33 19.61 2.34
C ASN A 14 3.33 18.46 2.55
N SER A 15 4.28 18.25 1.63
CA SER A 15 5.31 17.21 1.73
C SER A 15 6.64 17.71 2.29
N ALA A 16 6.90 19.03 2.25
CA ALA A 16 8.16 19.62 2.71
C ALA A 16 8.47 19.25 4.15
N THR A 17 7.49 19.24 5.05
CA THR A 17 7.71 18.87 6.46
C THR A 17 7.97 17.37 6.63
N TYR A 18 7.39 16.52 5.79
CA TYR A 18 7.64 15.07 5.77
C TYR A 18 9.01 14.71 5.19
N LEU A 19 9.55 15.55 4.30
CA LEU A 19 10.83 15.33 3.61
C LEU A 19 11.99 16.15 4.20
N ALA A 20 11.70 17.19 4.99
CA ALA A 20 12.69 18.08 5.60
C ALA A 20 13.50 17.36 6.69
N GLU A 21 12.84 16.49 7.45
CA GLU A 21 13.54 15.44 8.19
C GLU A 21 13.78 14.31 7.20
N ARG A 22 15.03 14.08 6.80
CA ARG A 22 15.40 12.80 6.21
C ARG A 22 15.15 11.74 7.28
N ILE A 23 13.93 11.22 7.34
CA ILE A 23 13.61 10.07 8.18
C ILE A 23 14.30 8.89 7.50
N GLU A 24 15.49 8.57 7.96
CA GLU A 24 16.14 7.31 7.63
C GLU A 24 15.34 6.20 8.31
N TYR A 25 14.53 5.50 7.52
CA TYR A 25 13.79 4.35 8.02
C TYR A 25 14.78 3.25 8.41
N SER A 26 14.75 2.82 9.67
CA SER A 26 15.57 1.69 10.14
C SER A 26 15.00 0.34 9.72
N SER A 27 13.71 0.32 9.36
CA SER A 27 13.06 -0.85 8.79
C SER A 27 11.92 -0.45 7.86
N VAL A 28 11.70 -1.26 6.83
CA VAL A 28 10.61 -1.10 5.88
C VAL A 28 9.86 -2.43 5.78
N HIS A 29 8.55 -2.37 5.96
CA HIS A 29 7.66 -3.52 5.84
C HIS A 29 6.66 -3.26 4.71
N SER A 30 6.50 -4.23 3.82
CA SER A 30 5.56 -4.15 2.71
C SER A 30 4.55 -5.30 2.78
N LEU A 31 3.29 -4.98 2.50
CA LEU A 31 2.21 -5.94 2.33
C LEU A 31 1.67 -5.81 0.91
N LEU A 32 1.91 -6.83 0.09
CA LEU A 32 1.46 -6.90 -1.30
C LEU A 32 0.17 -7.72 -1.35
N LEU A 33 -0.94 -7.03 -1.61
CA LEU A 33 -2.29 -7.55 -1.66
C LEU A 33 -2.70 -7.76 -3.11
N PHE A 34 -3.26 -8.92 -3.42
CA PHE A 34 -3.77 -9.22 -4.76
C PHE A 34 -4.90 -10.22 -4.68
N TRP A 35 -5.82 -10.19 -5.63
CA TRP A 35 -6.89 -11.19 -5.71
C TRP A 35 -6.34 -12.56 -6.04
N LYS A 36 -6.67 -13.57 -5.24
CA LYS A 36 -6.28 -14.97 -5.49
C LYS A 36 -6.88 -15.50 -6.80
N GLU A 37 -8.11 -15.09 -7.09
CA GLU A 37 -8.78 -15.38 -8.35
C GLU A 37 -9.01 -14.05 -9.07
N ASN A 38 -8.43 -13.91 -10.25
CA ASN A 38 -8.43 -12.65 -10.99
C ASN A 38 -8.40 -12.91 -12.49
N ASP A 39 -8.80 -11.89 -13.26
CA ASP A 39 -8.76 -11.86 -14.72
C ASP A 39 -7.51 -11.17 -15.28
N VAL A 40 -6.79 -10.41 -14.44
CA VAL A 40 -5.69 -9.52 -14.83
C VAL A 40 -4.28 -10.04 -14.56
N LYS A 41 -4.11 -11.25 -14.02
CA LYS A 41 -2.81 -11.90 -13.71
C LYS A 41 -1.80 -10.98 -12.99
N PRO A 42 -2.14 -10.42 -11.82
CA PRO A 42 -1.27 -9.52 -11.07
C PRO A 42 -0.03 -10.23 -10.50
N GLU A 43 0.07 -11.56 -10.58
CA GLU A 43 1.15 -12.33 -9.96
C GLU A 43 2.53 -11.95 -10.51
N ASP A 44 2.64 -11.64 -11.81
CA ASP A 44 3.89 -11.22 -12.43
C ASP A 44 4.38 -9.88 -11.85
N GLU A 45 3.46 -8.93 -11.70
CA GLU A 45 3.73 -7.63 -11.08
C GLU A 45 4.08 -7.76 -9.59
N ILE A 46 3.31 -8.55 -8.85
CA ILE A 46 3.53 -8.81 -7.42
C ILE A 46 4.89 -9.47 -7.20
N ASN A 47 5.27 -10.42 -8.05
CA ASN A 47 6.57 -11.08 -7.98
C ASN A 47 7.71 -10.11 -8.31
N ALA A 48 7.56 -9.27 -9.34
CA ALA A 48 8.55 -8.26 -9.68
C ALA A 48 8.75 -7.25 -8.53
N LEU A 49 7.66 -6.76 -7.94
CA LEU A 49 7.71 -5.86 -6.78
C LEU A 49 8.33 -6.53 -5.55
N LYS A 50 8.00 -7.79 -5.28
CA LYS A 50 8.60 -8.56 -4.19
C LYS A 50 10.12 -8.61 -4.35
N VAL A 51 10.61 -9.01 -5.52
CA VAL A 51 12.05 -9.10 -5.80
C VAL A 51 12.71 -7.74 -5.59
N LEU A 52 12.14 -6.69 -6.17
CA LEU A 52 12.64 -5.32 -6.02
C LEU A 52 12.72 -4.89 -4.55
N PHE A 53 11.66 -5.11 -3.78
CA PHE A 53 11.62 -4.72 -2.37
C PHE A 53 12.61 -5.54 -1.51
N GLU A 54 12.79 -6.82 -1.81
CA GLU A 54 13.82 -7.64 -1.15
C GLU A 54 15.24 -7.16 -1.47
N GLU A 55 15.52 -6.66 -2.67
CA GLU A 55 16.81 -6.04 -3.03
C GLU A 55 17.12 -4.80 -2.17
N PHE A 56 16.10 -4.07 -1.72
CA PHE A 56 16.24 -2.96 -0.79
C PHE A 56 16.23 -3.39 0.69
N ASN A 57 16.28 -4.68 0.99
CA ASN A 57 16.18 -5.27 2.34
C ASN A 57 14.84 -4.98 3.04
N TYR A 58 13.76 -4.80 2.28
CA TYR A 58 12.44 -4.62 2.87
C TYR A 58 11.87 -5.98 3.25
N THR A 59 11.14 -6.02 4.37
CA THR A 59 10.36 -7.22 4.72
C THR A 59 9.11 -7.25 3.86
N VAL A 60 8.93 -8.27 3.04
CA VAL A 60 7.77 -8.39 2.15
C VAL A 60 6.82 -9.48 2.65
N SER A 61 5.54 -9.15 2.78
CA SER A 61 4.44 -10.09 3.03
C SER A 61 3.52 -10.12 1.83
N LEU A 62 3.23 -11.30 1.31
CA LEU A 62 2.24 -11.50 0.25
C LEU A 62 0.92 -11.91 0.88
N PHE A 63 -0.17 -11.33 0.41
CA PHE A 63 -1.49 -11.72 0.86
C PHE A 63 -2.46 -11.86 -0.33
N PRO A 64 -2.68 -13.10 -0.80
CA PRO A 64 -3.71 -13.41 -1.79
C PRO A 64 -5.09 -13.33 -1.13
N ILE A 65 -5.90 -12.35 -1.54
CA ILE A 65 -7.26 -12.13 -1.05
C ILE A 65 -8.14 -13.29 -1.53
N PRO A 66 -8.79 -14.04 -0.61
CA PRO A 66 -9.66 -15.16 -0.98
C PRO A 66 -10.92 -14.69 -1.72
N VAL A 67 -11.72 -15.60 -2.30
CA VAL A 67 -13.03 -15.25 -2.88
C VAL A 67 -14.14 -16.06 -2.19
N ASP A 68 -14.22 -15.97 -0.87
CA ASP A 68 -15.13 -16.77 -0.02
C ASP A 68 -16.12 -15.93 0.80
N GLY A 69 -16.23 -14.63 0.52
CA GLY A 69 -17.11 -13.71 1.25
C GLY A 69 -16.51 -13.14 2.54
N THR A 70 -15.27 -13.50 2.90
CA THR A 70 -14.60 -13.02 4.12
C THR A 70 -13.49 -12.00 3.85
N GLN A 71 -13.34 -11.59 2.59
CA GLN A 71 -12.21 -10.82 2.06
C GLN A 71 -11.94 -9.54 2.84
N LEU A 72 -12.94 -8.66 2.92
CA LEU A 72 -12.83 -7.39 3.64
C LEU A 72 -12.43 -7.56 5.11
N SER A 73 -12.97 -8.58 5.79
CA SER A 73 -12.65 -8.84 7.19
C SER A 73 -11.20 -9.29 7.36
N ILE A 74 -10.71 -10.19 6.48
CA ILE A 74 -9.33 -10.66 6.54
C ILE A 74 -8.36 -9.56 6.10
N LEU A 75 -8.69 -8.77 5.08
CA LEU A 75 -7.87 -7.65 4.63
C LEU A 75 -7.67 -6.61 5.74
N ASN A 76 -8.74 -6.22 6.42
CA ASN A 76 -8.66 -5.33 7.57
C ASN A 76 -7.82 -5.93 8.70
N LEU A 77 -7.94 -7.24 8.95
CA LEU A 77 -7.16 -7.93 9.96
C LEU A 77 -5.67 -7.93 9.63
N GLU A 78 -5.29 -8.23 8.39
CA GLU A 78 -3.88 -8.27 7.97
C GLU A 78 -3.23 -6.89 7.99
N ILE A 79 -3.93 -5.85 7.52
CA ILE A 79 -3.45 -4.47 7.64
C ILE A 79 -3.30 -4.08 9.11
N SER A 80 -4.29 -4.39 9.94
CA SER A 80 -4.23 -4.10 11.38
C SER A 80 -3.08 -4.85 12.07
N ARG A 81 -2.84 -6.11 11.71
CA ARG A 81 -1.72 -6.91 12.21
C ARG A 81 -0.38 -6.31 11.78
N LEU A 82 -0.25 -5.88 10.54
CA LEU A 82 0.96 -5.24 10.03
C LEU A 82 1.28 -3.98 10.83
N VAL A 83 0.29 -3.09 10.98
CA VAL A 83 0.45 -1.84 11.73
C VAL A 83 0.76 -2.12 13.19
N ALA A 84 0.00 -2.97 13.86
CA ALA A 84 0.20 -3.26 15.28
C ALA A 84 1.56 -3.90 15.58
N ASN A 85 2.06 -4.78 14.71
CA ASN A 85 3.31 -5.50 14.93
C ASN A 85 4.54 -4.73 14.46
N ARG A 86 4.41 -3.82 13.49
CA ARG A 86 5.54 -3.21 12.78
C ARG A 86 5.63 -1.69 12.92
N CYS A 87 4.53 -0.97 13.15
CA CYS A 87 4.57 0.49 13.36
C CYS A 87 4.86 0.89 14.83
N ASN A 88 5.49 0.03 15.63
CA ASN A 88 5.77 0.34 17.04
C ASN A 88 6.96 1.30 17.22
N ARG A 89 7.67 1.63 16.13
CA ARG A 89 8.77 2.59 16.13
C ARG A 89 8.52 3.72 15.11
N PRO A 90 8.91 4.97 15.43
CA PRO A 90 8.69 6.12 14.55
C PRO A 90 9.57 6.10 13.29
N ASP A 91 10.63 5.29 13.27
CA ASP A 91 11.58 5.13 12.17
C ASP A 91 11.24 3.93 11.25
N THR A 92 9.98 3.48 11.24
CA THR A 92 9.52 2.36 10.43
C THR A 92 8.59 2.82 9.32
N LEU A 93 8.91 2.46 8.07
CA LEU A 93 8.01 2.66 6.93
C LEU A 93 7.16 1.42 6.72
N VAL A 94 5.86 1.63 6.53
CA VAL A 94 4.94 0.59 6.08
C VAL A 94 4.41 0.94 4.70
N ILE A 95 4.53 0.00 3.77
CA ILE A 95 4.02 0.08 2.41
C ILE A 95 2.88 -0.93 2.28
N VAL A 96 1.72 -0.48 1.81
CA VAL A 96 0.62 -1.37 1.43
C VAL A 96 0.38 -1.20 -0.07
N TYR A 97 0.55 -2.29 -0.82
CA TYR A 97 0.33 -2.33 -2.25
C TYR A 97 -0.89 -3.19 -2.55
N TYR A 98 -1.80 -2.73 -3.40
CA TYR A 98 -2.99 -3.46 -3.79
C TYR A 98 -3.06 -3.57 -5.31
N ALA A 99 -3.05 -4.80 -5.82
CA ALA A 99 -3.27 -5.11 -7.22
C ALA A 99 -4.65 -5.76 -7.41
N GLY A 100 -5.57 -5.02 -8.04
CA GLY A 100 -6.93 -5.48 -8.25
C GLY A 100 -7.87 -4.39 -8.73
N HIS A 101 -9.13 -4.76 -8.92
CA HIS A 101 -10.19 -3.83 -9.29
C HIS A 101 -10.59 -2.95 -8.10
N CYS A 102 -11.00 -1.72 -8.41
CA CYS A 102 -11.56 -0.80 -7.44
C CYS A 102 -13.05 -0.60 -7.71
N ASP A 103 -13.83 -0.53 -6.64
CA ASP A 103 -15.22 -0.09 -6.67
C ASP A 103 -15.30 1.42 -6.44
N ALA A 104 -16.41 2.03 -6.84
CA ALA A 104 -16.72 3.41 -6.52
C ALA A 104 -17.64 3.48 -5.29
N SER A 105 -17.32 4.33 -4.32
CA SER A 105 -18.24 4.71 -3.26
C SER A 105 -19.46 5.44 -3.84
N PRO A 106 -20.58 5.58 -3.09
CA PRO A 106 -21.70 6.43 -3.52
C PRO A 106 -21.31 7.89 -3.81
N LYS A 107 -20.14 8.33 -3.33
CA LYS A 107 -19.56 9.66 -3.58
C LYS A 107 -18.55 9.68 -4.73
N GLY A 108 -18.31 8.55 -5.39
CA GLY A 108 -17.33 8.40 -6.46
C GLY A 108 -15.89 8.19 -5.99
N GLU A 109 -15.66 7.90 -4.70
CA GLU A 109 -14.32 7.64 -4.18
C GLU A 109 -13.91 6.20 -4.47
N ALA A 110 -12.67 5.98 -4.88
CA ALA A 110 -12.15 4.63 -5.09
C ALA A 110 -12.13 3.85 -3.77
N ARG A 111 -12.72 2.67 -3.77
CA ARG A 111 -12.68 1.67 -2.70
C ARG A 111 -12.07 0.41 -3.26
N TRP A 112 -11.34 -0.30 -2.44
CA TRP A 112 -10.77 -1.58 -2.86
C TRP A 112 -11.95 -2.53 -2.95
N SER A 113 -12.06 -3.31 -4.04
CA SER A 113 -13.25 -4.15 -4.28
C SER A 113 -13.31 -5.39 -3.35
N ALA A 114 -12.51 -5.39 -2.28
CA ALA A 114 -12.34 -6.46 -1.32
C ALA A 114 -13.44 -6.48 -0.25
#